data_AF-A0AA88L344-F1
#
_entry.id   AF-A0AA88L344-F1
#
_cell.length_a   1.000
_cell.length_b   1.000
_cell.length_c   1.000
_cell.angle_alpha   90.00
_cell.angle_beta   90.00
_cell.angle_gamma   90.00
#
_symmetry.space_group_name_H-M   'P 1'
#
loop_
_entity.id
_entity.type
_entity.pdbx_description
1 polymer ?
#
loop_
_entity_poly.entity_id
_entity_poly.type
_entity_poly.pdbx_seq_one_letter_code
_entity_poly.pdbx_strand_id
1 'polypeptide(L)'
;MPRNIPLRFAAGNCVAKSYIRFKSSNSSVWDKYHLSITKGELYPEDGDYIEELVDEMNGSPIVNISQKAGGTQLKLVVEFPSQRYALFKPMRSFDMTKILKADIDIALWKKIILKDQMRWEEMR
;
A
#
# COMPACT_ATOMS: atom_id res chain seq x y z
N MET A 1 18.45 3.95 -54.63
CA MET A 1 19.49 3.88 -53.58
C MET A 1 18.88 4.32 -52.25
N PRO A 2 18.48 3.43 -51.34
CA PRO A 2 18.03 3.86 -50.01
C PRO A 2 19.23 4.16 -49.10
N ARG A 3 19.14 5.27 -48.37
CA ARG A 3 20.14 5.74 -47.41
C ARG A 3 20.10 4.89 -46.14
N ASN A 4 21.27 4.40 -45.75
CA ASN A 4 21.54 3.73 -44.48
C ASN A 4 21.27 4.68 -43.31
N ILE A 5 20.36 4.32 -42.41
CA ILE A 5 20.17 4.97 -41.11
C ILE A 5 20.69 3.97 -40.06
N PRO A 6 21.61 4.35 -39.16
CA PRO A 6 22.21 3.39 -38.24
C PRO A 6 21.17 2.92 -37.21
N LEU A 7 21.06 1.61 -37.05
CA LEU A 7 20.37 0.97 -35.94
C LEU A 7 21.13 1.29 -34.64
N ARG A 8 20.74 2.37 -33.96
CA ARG A 8 21.09 2.55 -32.55
C ARG A 8 20.34 1.49 -31.75
N PHE A 9 21.08 0.53 -31.20
CA PHE A 9 20.61 -0.36 -30.15
C PHE A 9 20.23 0.46 -28.93
N ALA A 10 18.95 0.85 -28.83
CA ALA A 10 18.35 1.28 -27.58
C ALA A 10 17.78 0.04 -26.88
N ALA A 11 18.57 -0.56 -26.00
CA ALA A 11 18.05 -1.42 -24.95
C ALA A 11 16.97 -0.63 -24.17
N GLY A 12 15.75 -1.16 -24.06
CA GLY A 12 14.71 -0.59 -23.18
C GLY A 12 13.29 -0.44 -23.76
N ASN A 13 13.04 -0.76 -25.03
CA ASN A 13 11.78 -0.41 -25.70
C ASN A 13 10.73 -1.52 -25.83
N CYS A 14 10.40 -2.23 -24.75
CA CYS A 14 9.32 -3.24 -24.78
C CYS A 14 8.08 -2.88 -23.94
N VAL A 15 8.16 -1.91 -23.02
CA VAL A 15 7.05 -1.63 -22.07
C VAL A 15 6.52 -0.19 -22.16
N ALA A 16 7.34 0.79 -22.52
CA ALA A 16 6.88 2.19 -22.63
C ALA A 16 5.75 2.42 -23.66
N LYS A 17 5.58 1.50 -24.63
CA LYS A 17 4.53 1.59 -25.65
C LYS A 17 3.13 1.16 -25.17
N SER A 18 3.00 0.37 -24.10
CA SER A 18 1.68 -0.03 -23.55
C SER A 18 1.10 1.03 -22.61
N TYR A 19 1.94 1.70 -21.82
CA TYR A 19 1.51 2.74 -20.87
C TYR A 19 0.89 3.95 -21.58
N ILE A 20 1.44 4.37 -22.73
CA ILE A 20 0.92 5.48 -23.54
C ILE A 20 -0.47 5.16 -24.14
N ARG A 21 -0.85 3.89 -24.27
CA ARG A 21 -2.11 3.50 -24.93
C ARG A 21 -3.33 3.49 -24.00
N PHE A 22 -3.14 3.57 -22.68
CA PHE A 22 -4.24 3.42 -21.71
C PHE A 22 -4.35 4.56 -20.69
N LYS A 23 -3.97 5.78 -21.10
CA LYS A 23 -4.39 7.02 -20.44
C LYS A 23 -5.88 7.29 -20.72
N SER A 24 -6.74 6.30 -20.49
CA SER A 24 -8.19 6.49 -20.49
C SER A 24 -8.53 7.37 -19.29
N SER A 25 -9.23 8.48 -19.52
CA SER A 25 -9.58 9.47 -18.49
C SER A 25 -10.45 8.92 -17.35
N ASN A 26 -10.95 7.69 -17.46
CA ASN A 26 -11.95 7.11 -16.57
C ASN A 26 -11.52 5.76 -15.94
N SER A 27 -10.24 5.37 -16.00
CA SER A 27 -9.78 4.13 -15.35
C SER A 27 -9.57 4.33 -13.85
N SER A 28 -9.96 3.34 -13.03
CA SER A 28 -9.73 3.41 -11.59
C SER A 28 -8.25 3.20 -11.25
N VAL A 29 -7.82 3.67 -10.08
CA VAL A 29 -6.42 3.56 -9.64
C VAL A 29 -5.98 2.11 -9.52
N TRP A 30 -6.90 1.24 -9.09
CA TRP A 30 -6.72 -0.22 -9.07
C TRP A 30 -6.49 -0.81 -10.46
N ASP A 31 -7.22 -0.34 -11.48
CA ASP A 31 -7.03 -0.80 -12.86
C ASP A 31 -5.66 -0.38 -13.38
N LYS A 32 -5.24 0.87 -13.10
CA LYS A 32 -3.91 1.36 -13.43
C LYS A 32 -2.84 0.48 -12.77
N TYR A 33 -3.00 0.14 -11.50
CA TYR A 33 -2.10 -0.75 -10.78
C TYR A 33 -2.02 -2.13 -11.44
N HIS A 34 -3.14 -2.81 -11.69
CA HIS A 34 -3.11 -4.14 -12.28
C HIS A 34 -2.51 -4.16 -13.69
N LEU A 35 -2.78 -3.13 -14.50
CA LEU A 35 -2.25 -3.03 -15.87
C LEU A 35 -0.77 -2.63 -15.91
N SER A 36 -0.27 -1.99 -14.86
CA SER A 36 1.13 -1.55 -14.77
C SER A 36 2.12 -2.68 -14.48
N ILE A 37 1.65 -3.83 -14.00
CA ILE A 37 2.50 -4.96 -13.63
C ILE A 37 3.22 -5.49 -14.86
N THR A 38 4.54 -5.58 -14.79
CA THR A 38 5.37 -6.14 -15.86
C THR A 38 6.10 -7.39 -15.38
N LYS A 39 6.82 -8.05 -16.29
CA LYS A 39 7.68 -9.18 -15.92
C LYS A 39 8.88 -8.75 -15.06
N GLY A 40 9.33 -7.50 -15.17
CA GLY A 40 10.54 -7.00 -14.51
C GLY A 40 10.28 -6.27 -13.20
N GLU A 41 9.11 -5.67 -13.05
CA GLU A 41 8.74 -4.82 -11.92
C GLU A 41 7.23 -4.92 -11.64
N LEU A 42 6.85 -4.82 -10.36
CA LEU A 42 5.45 -4.84 -9.93
C LEU A 42 4.76 -3.49 -10.19
N TYR A 43 5.50 -2.41 -10.01
CA TYR A 43 5.13 -1.03 -10.32
C TYR A 43 6.43 -0.26 -10.60
N PRO A 44 6.39 0.81 -11.43
CA PRO A 44 7.56 1.63 -11.72
C PRO A 44 7.94 2.48 -10.52
N GLU A 45 9.23 2.81 -10.40
CA GLU A 45 9.77 3.64 -9.31
C GLU A 45 9.10 5.03 -9.27
N ASP A 46 8.88 5.64 -10.43
CA ASP A 46 8.22 6.94 -10.58
C ASP A 46 6.68 6.83 -10.69
N GLY A 47 6.09 5.80 -10.09
CA GLY A 47 4.66 5.50 -10.20
C GLY A 47 3.77 6.34 -9.29
N ASP A 48 3.39 7.55 -9.71
CA ASP A 48 2.54 8.48 -8.93
C ASP A 48 1.19 7.87 -8.45
N TYR A 49 0.67 6.86 -9.15
CA TYR A 49 -0.61 6.22 -8.84
C TYR A 49 -0.55 5.24 -7.66
N ILE A 50 0.66 4.90 -7.17
CA ILE A 50 0.81 3.99 -6.03
C ILE A 50 0.40 4.66 -4.72
N GLU A 51 0.75 5.93 -4.54
CA GLU A 51 0.31 6.71 -3.38
C GLU A 51 -1.22 6.87 -3.39
N GLU A 52 -1.78 7.22 -4.54
CA GLU A 52 -3.23 7.32 -4.74
C GLU A 52 -3.94 5.98 -4.43
N LEU A 53 -3.34 4.83 -4.81
CA LEU A 53 -3.89 3.50 -4.51
C LEU A 53 -3.86 3.20 -3.01
N VAL A 54 -2.79 3.55 -2.32
CA VAL A 54 -2.63 3.34 -0.88
C VAL A 54 -3.61 4.21 -0.10
N ASP A 55 -3.78 5.46 -0.50
CA ASP A 55 -4.76 6.37 0.09
C ASP A 55 -6.19 5.88 -0.16
N GLU A 56 -6.49 5.39 -1.38
CA GLU A 56 -7.79 4.78 -1.68
C GLU A 56 -8.04 3.54 -0.81
N MET A 57 -7.04 2.67 -0.60
CA MET A 57 -7.14 1.53 0.31
C MET A 57 -7.37 1.93 1.76
N ASN A 58 -6.76 3.03 2.21
CA ASN A 58 -6.88 3.53 3.58
C ASN A 58 -8.26 4.16 3.84
N GLY A 59 -8.81 4.88 2.85
CA GLY A 59 -10.11 5.55 2.96
C GLY A 59 -11.32 4.70 2.57
N SER A 60 -11.12 3.56 1.89
CA SER A 60 -12.23 2.74 1.39
C SER A 60 -12.99 2.02 2.51
N PRO A 61 -14.33 1.98 2.44
CA PRO A 61 -15.12 1.23 3.42
C PRO A 61 -14.89 -0.27 3.27
N ILE A 62 -14.87 -0.98 4.40
CA ILE A 62 -14.73 -2.43 4.41
C ILE A 62 -16.12 -3.05 4.23
N VAL A 63 -16.28 -3.84 3.16
CA VAL A 63 -17.53 -4.56 2.86
C VAL A 63 -17.58 -5.89 3.59
N ASN A 64 -16.46 -6.62 3.60
CA ASN A 64 -16.37 -7.94 4.21
C ASN A 64 -14.94 -8.25 4.69
N ILE A 65 -14.82 -9.14 5.67
CA ILE A 65 -13.56 -9.62 6.20
C ILE A 65 -13.64 -11.14 6.31
N SER A 66 -12.68 -11.84 5.71
CA SER A 66 -12.54 -13.29 5.86
C SER A 66 -11.13 -13.68 6.28
N GLN A 67 -10.98 -14.80 6.98
CA GLN A 67 -9.67 -15.34 7.28
C GLN A 67 -9.12 -16.06 6.04
N LYS A 68 -7.89 -15.74 5.64
CA LYS A 68 -7.24 -16.47 4.57
C LYS A 68 -6.81 -17.84 5.09
N ALA A 69 -7.39 -18.91 4.54
CA ALA A 69 -6.93 -20.27 4.81
C ALA A 69 -5.51 -20.47 4.25
N GLY A 70 -4.62 -21.04 5.07
CA GLY A 70 -3.25 -21.40 4.67
C GLY A 70 -2.14 -20.50 5.24
N GLY A 71 -1.04 -21.15 5.64
CA GLY A 71 0.08 -20.54 6.36
C GLY A 71 -0.02 -20.68 7.87
N THR A 72 1.01 -20.25 8.60
CA THR A 72 1.11 -20.38 10.07
C THR A 72 0.66 -19.11 10.81
N GLN A 73 0.64 -17.97 10.11
CA GLN A 73 0.34 -16.67 10.70
C GLN A 73 -1.09 -16.24 10.37
N LEU A 74 -1.73 -15.51 11.29
CA LEU A 74 -3.03 -14.89 11.06
C LEU A 74 -2.96 -13.88 9.92
N LYS A 75 -3.80 -14.05 8.90
CA LYS A 75 -3.95 -13.16 7.75
C LYS A 75 -5.44 -13.03 7.42
N LEU A 76 -5.88 -11.81 7.14
CA LEU A 76 -7.26 -11.52 6.75
C LEU A 76 -7.29 -11.09 5.30
N VAL A 77 -8.36 -11.43 4.59
CA VAL A 77 -8.72 -10.86 3.29
C VAL A 77 -9.82 -9.84 3.56
N VAL A 78 -9.53 -8.58 3.23
CA VAL A 78 -10.47 -7.47 3.31
C VAL A 78 -11.05 -7.26 1.92
N GLU A 79 -12.37 -7.20 1.84
CA GLU A 79 -13.12 -6.87 0.63
C GLU A 79 -13.57 -5.42 0.69
N PHE A 80 -13.27 -4.68 -0.38
CA PHE A 80 -13.71 -3.31 -0.62
C PHE A 80 -14.84 -3.29 -1.67
N PRO A 81 -15.50 -2.15 -1.89
CA PRO A 81 -16.46 -2.00 -2.97
C PRO A 81 -15.87 -2.39 -4.33
N SER A 82 -16.74 -2.79 -5.26
CA SER A 82 -16.34 -3.22 -6.60
C SER A 82 -15.45 -4.47 -6.63
N GLN A 83 -15.62 -5.39 -5.66
CA GLN A 83 -14.94 -6.70 -5.61
C GLN A 83 -13.40 -6.58 -5.60
N ARG A 84 -12.89 -5.58 -4.89
CA ARG A 84 -11.45 -5.39 -4.68
C ARG A 84 -11.04 -6.05 -3.38
N TYR A 85 -9.87 -6.67 -3.37
CA TYR A 85 -9.40 -7.45 -2.23
C TYR A 85 -7.99 -7.04 -1.81
N ALA A 86 -7.80 -6.87 -0.50
CA ALA A 86 -6.48 -6.65 0.08
C ALA A 86 -6.16 -7.68 1.17
N LEU A 87 -4.88 -8.03 1.29
CA LEU A 87 -4.40 -8.88 2.36
C LEU A 87 -4.01 -8.01 3.56
N PHE A 88 -4.74 -8.16 4.66
CA PHE A 88 -4.44 -7.46 5.89
C PHE A 88 -3.63 -8.33 6.86
N LYS A 89 -2.55 -7.74 7.38
CA LYS A 89 -1.72 -8.34 8.43
C LYS A 89 -1.82 -7.47 9.68
N PRO A 90 -2.36 -8.00 10.79
CA PRO A 90 -2.43 -7.23 12.02
C PRO A 90 -1.03 -7.00 12.60
N MET A 91 -0.81 -5.81 13.14
CA MET A 91 0.37 -5.51 13.93
C MET A 91 0.36 -6.37 15.20
N ARG A 92 1.43 -7.12 15.47
CA ARG A 92 1.50 -8.06 16.61
C ARG A 92 1.82 -7.39 17.94
N SER A 93 2.61 -6.32 17.89
CA SER A 93 3.08 -5.63 19.07
C SER A 93 3.39 -4.20 18.71
N PHE A 94 3.09 -3.29 19.63
CA PHE A 94 3.47 -1.90 19.53
C PHE A 94 4.87 -1.73 20.13
N ASP A 95 5.85 -1.33 19.32
CA ASP A 95 7.17 -0.97 19.83
C ASP A 95 7.18 0.51 20.21
N MET A 96 6.86 0.79 21.47
CA MET A 96 6.88 2.13 22.06
C MET A 96 8.24 2.83 21.86
N THR A 97 9.34 2.08 21.76
CA THR A 97 10.69 2.67 21.68
C THR A 97 11.00 3.33 20.35
N LYS A 98 10.25 3.00 19.28
CA LYS A 98 10.40 3.60 17.95
C LYS A 98 9.61 4.90 17.79
N ILE A 99 8.48 5.01 18.47
CA ILE A 99 7.60 6.19 18.41
C ILE A 99 8.11 7.30 19.33
N LEU A 100 8.58 6.93 20.53
CA LEU A 100 9.21 7.86 21.48
C LEU A 100 10.50 8.50 20.93
N LYS A 101 11.08 7.97 19.85
CA LYS A 101 12.22 8.57 19.14
C LYS A 101 11.80 9.55 18.04
N ALA A 102 10.61 9.38 17.47
CA ALA A 102 10.14 10.18 16.34
C ALA A 102 9.42 11.45 16.80
N ASP A 103 8.69 11.41 17.93
CA ASP A 103 7.96 12.55 18.45
C ASP A 103 7.89 12.52 19.99
N ILE A 104 8.55 13.51 20.62
CA ILE A 104 8.10 14.23 21.83
C ILE A 104 8.42 13.65 23.23
N ASP A 105 8.72 14.62 24.11
CA ASP A 105 8.93 14.61 25.56
C ASP A 105 8.22 13.47 26.33
N ILE A 106 9.05 12.57 26.82
CA ILE A 106 8.73 11.39 27.64
C ILE A 106 7.84 11.74 28.86
N ALA A 107 7.87 12.99 29.34
CA ALA A 107 7.10 13.41 30.51
C ALA A 107 5.58 13.44 30.28
N LEU A 108 5.11 13.80 29.09
CA LEU A 108 3.67 13.89 28.78
C LEU A 108 3.04 12.49 28.66
N TRP A 109 3.71 11.59 27.96
CA TRP A 109 3.27 10.20 27.78
C TRP A 109 3.27 9.41 29.08
N LYS A 110 4.23 9.65 29.99
CA LYS A 110 4.21 9.05 31.34
C LYS A 110 2.97 9.46 32.13
N LYS A 111 2.53 10.72 32.04
CA LYS A 111 1.31 11.19 32.73
C LYS A 111 0.04 10.56 32.17
N ILE A 112 -0.06 10.38 30.86
CA ILE A 112 -1.24 9.79 30.21
C ILE A 112 -1.38 8.31 30.59
N ILE A 113 -0.29 7.53 30.45
CA ILE A 113 -0.31 6.10 30.76
C ILE A 113 -0.61 5.86 32.25
N LEU A 114 0.01 6.62 33.15
CA LEU A 114 -0.24 6.51 34.59
C LEU A 114 -1.69 6.89 34.94
N LYS A 115 -2.24 7.92 34.28
CA LYS A 115 -3.63 8.35 34.50
C LYS A 115 -4.63 7.28 34.05
N ASP A 116 -4.37 6.64 32.90
CA ASP A 116 -5.20 5.53 32.44
C ASP A 116 -5.09 4.32 33.36
N GLN A 117 -3.90 4.00 33.87
CA GLN A 117 -3.70 2.90 34.81
C GLN A 117 -4.41 3.12 36.15
N MET A 118 -4.38 4.35 36.69
CA MET A 118 -5.14 4.70 37.90
C MET A 118 -6.65 4.63 37.70
N ARG A 119 -7.15 5.07 36.53
CA ARG A 119 -8.57 4.95 36.18
C ARG A 119 -9.05 3.49 36.13
N TRP A 120 -8.19 2.57 35.68
CA TRP A 120 -8.50 1.14 35.70
C TRP A 120 -8.49 0.52 37.11
N GLU A 121 -7.75 1.08 38.06
CA GLU A 121 -7.76 0.63 39.45
C GLU A 121 -8.95 1.16 40.25
N GLU A 122 -9.43 2.38 39.96
CA GLU A 122 -10.66 2.94 40.57
C GLU A 122 -11.96 2.26 40.10
N MET A 123 -11.93 1.58 38.95
CA MET A 123 -13.08 0.85 38.39
C MET A 123 -13.18 -0.61 38.84
N ARG A 124 -12.31 -1.06 39.76
CA ARG A 124 -12.34 -2.41 40.38
C ARG A 124 -12.77 -2.31 41.84
#